data_AF-A0A542FVB6-F1
#
_entry.id   AF-A0A542FVB6-F1
#
_cell.length_a   1.000
_cell.length_b   1.000
_cell.length_c   1.000
_cell.angle_alpha   90.00
_cell.angle_beta   90.00
_cell.angle_gamma   90.00
#
_symmetry.space_group_name_H-M   'P 1'
#
loop_
_entity.id
_entity.type
_entity.pdbx_description
1 polymer ?
#
loop_
_entity_poly.entity_id
_entity_poly.type
_entity_poly.pdbx_seq_one_letter_code
_entity_poly.pdbx_strand_id
1 'polypeptide(L)'
;MTNDKQEVARRLDTVVAETDGVVELYAARPMVAHLLRQALDANAPRIAVDGFGDAASVAVSIGVVGEAPALETARRVADEVRRELGEPDVRLTVRVSRIVATRPDEAEGA
;
A
#
# COMPACT_ATOMS: atom_id res chain seq x y z
N MET A 1 13.93 -18.24 -5.16
CA MET A 1 12.58 -17.93 -4.63
C MET A 1 12.39 -16.46 -4.21
N THR A 2 13.41 -15.59 -4.25
CA THR A 2 13.24 -14.14 -3.95
C THR A 2 12.69 -13.32 -5.11
N ASN A 3 12.89 -13.79 -6.35
CA ASN A 3 12.41 -13.11 -7.57
C ASN A 3 10.88 -13.06 -7.63
N ASP A 4 10.16 -14.16 -7.36
CA ASP A 4 8.69 -14.17 -7.41
C ASP A 4 8.05 -13.16 -6.45
N LYS A 5 8.55 -13.06 -5.22
CA LYS A 5 7.98 -12.16 -4.20
C LYS A 5 8.19 -10.68 -4.52
N GLN A 6 9.37 -10.33 -5.00
CA GLN A 6 9.67 -8.94 -5.36
C GLN A 6 8.92 -8.53 -6.63
N GLU A 7 8.78 -9.45 -7.59
CA GLU A 7 8.02 -9.20 -8.80
C GLU A 7 6.53 -9.03 -8.52
N VAL A 8 5.94 -9.90 -7.69
CA VAL A 8 4.54 -9.74 -7.26
C VAL A 8 4.35 -8.45 -6.46
N ALA A 9 5.24 -8.13 -5.52
CA ALA A 9 5.14 -6.88 -4.76
C ALA A 9 5.19 -5.64 -5.68
N ARG A 10 5.99 -5.65 -6.75
CA ARG A 10 6.03 -4.57 -7.74
C ARG A 10 4.74 -4.47 -8.56
N ARG A 11 4.16 -5.60 -8.98
CA ARG A 11 2.87 -5.60 -9.68
C ARG A 11 1.76 -5.05 -8.79
N LEU A 12 1.73 -5.49 -7.53
CA LEU A 12 0.79 -4.99 -6.54
C LEU A 12 0.97 -3.48 -6.28
N ASP A 13 2.20 -2.96 -6.25
CA ASP A 13 2.44 -1.52 -6.08
C ASP A 13 1.74 -0.74 -7.21
N THR A 14 1.86 -1.18 -8.46
CA THR A 14 1.20 -0.56 -9.62
C THR A 14 -0.32 -0.63 -9.49
N VAL A 15 -0.87 -1.82 -9.28
CA VAL A 15 -2.33 -2.03 -9.21
C VAL A 15 -2.97 -1.23 -8.06
N VAL A 16 -2.34 -1.20 -6.89
CA VAL A 16 -2.85 -0.46 -5.74
C VAL A 16 -2.76 1.05 -5.97
N ALA A 17 -1.68 1.53 -6.59
CA ALA A 17 -1.54 2.95 -6.92
C ALA A 17 -2.57 3.44 -7.94
N GLU A 18 -3.04 2.55 -8.83
CA GLU A 18 -4.08 2.83 -9.82
C GLU A 18 -5.51 2.68 -9.29
N THR A 19 -5.69 2.22 -8.04
CA THR A 19 -7.01 2.01 -7.45
C THR A 19 -7.69 3.34 -7.11
N ASP A 20 -8.93 3.52 -7.60
CA ASP A 20 -9.72 4.74 -7.36
C ASP A 20 -9.86 5.07 -5.87
N GLY A 21 -9.48 6.29 -5.51
CA GLY A 21 -9.46 6.81 -4.14
C GLY A 21 -8.11 6.69 -3.42
N VAL A 22 -7.14 5.96 -3.97
CA VAL A 22 -5.74 5.97 -3.47
C VAL A 22 -5.04 7.19 -4.04
N VAL A 23 -4.50 8.04 -3.16
CA VAL A 23 -3.74 9.24 -3.58
C VAL A 23 -2.23 9.07 -3.40
N GLU A 24 -1.83 8.16 -2.52
CA GLU A 24 -0.42 7.93 -2.19
C GLU A 24 -0.25 6.50 -1.66
N LEU A 25 0.89 5.89 -1.96
CA LEU A 25 1.28 4.57 -1.45
C LEU A 25 2.48 4.73 -0.52
N TYR A 26 2.34 4.26 0.72
CA TYR A 26 3.40 4.27 1.72
C TYR A 26 4.02 2.90 1.89
N ALA A 27 5.27 2.87 2.37
CA ALA A 27 5.93 1.64 2.75
C ALA A 27 5.15 0.92 3.87
N ALA A 28 4.79 -0.33 3.63
CA ALA A 28 4.08 -1.15 4.61
C ALA A 28 5.00 -1.67 5.72
N ARG A 29 6.31 -1.70 5.48
CA ARG A 29 7.34 -2.08 6.47
C ARG A 29 7.68 -0.91 7.39
N PRO A 30 8.15 -1.17 8.62
CA PRO A 30 8.70 -0.12 9.48
C PRO A 30 9.73 0.73 8.72
N MET A 31 9.66 2.06 8.86
CA MET A 31 10.47 3.01 8.07
C MET A 31 11.96 2.66 8.05
N VAL A 32 12.54 2.25 9.18
CA VAL A 32 13.97 1.87 9.25
C VAL A 32 14.29 0.68 8.35
N ALA A 33 13.42 -0.33 8.30
CA ALA A 33 13.58 -1.49 7.44
C ALA A 33 13.32 -1.16 5.96
N HIS A 34 12.44 -0.19 5.67
CA HIS A 34 12.21 0.29 4.30
C HIS A 34 13.37 1.14 3.79
N LEU A 35 13.86 2.10 4.57
CA LEU A 35 14.98 2.97 4.21
C LEU A 35 16.27 2.16 3.98
N LEU A 36 16.53 1.15 4.82
CA LEU A 36 17.66 0.23 4.59
C LEU A 36 17.50 -0.52 3.27
N ARG A 37 16.29 -0.91 2.90
CA ARG A 37 16.00 -1.61 1.64
C ARG A 37 16.07 -0.68 0.43
N GLN A 38 15.62 0.58 0.56
CA GLN A 38 15.75 1.60 -0.48
C GLN A 38 17.21 2.00 -0.72
N ALA A 39 18.03 2.05 0.33
CA ALA A 39 19.46 2.28 0.20
C ALA A 39 20.16 1.15 -0.58
N LEU A 40 19.58 -0.06 -0.61
CA LEU A 40 20.08 -1.21 -1.35
C LEU A 40 19.43 -1.35 -2.75
N ASP A 41 18.18 -0.92 -2.90
CA ASP A 41 17.44 -0.87 -4.17
C ASP A 41 16.45 0.31 -4.12
N ALA A 42 16.76 1.40 -4.84
CA ALA A 42 15.93 2.60 -4.88
C ALA A 42 14.50 2.34 -5.39
N ASN A 43 14.30 1.23 -6.12
CA ASN A 43 13.01 0.78 -6.65
C ASN A 43 12.41 -0.39 -5.85
N ALA A 44 12.82 -0.53 -4.58
CA ALA A 44 12.24 -1.53 -3.70
C ALA A 44 10.73 -1.28 -3.54
N PRO A 45 9.89 -2.31 -3.71
CA PRO A 45 8.44 -2.16 -3.61
C PRO A 45 8.02 -1.73 -2.20
N ARG A 46 6.93 -0.96 -2.14
CA ARG A 46 6.37 -0.40 -0.90
C ARG A 46 5.46 -1.39 -0.20
N ILE A 47 4.74 -2.21 -0.95
CA ILE A 47 3.93 -3.33 -0.44
C ILE A 47 4.84 -4.45 0.07
N ALA A 48 4.49 -4.99 1.23
CA ALA A 48 5.17 -6.14 1.81
C ALA A 48 4.37 -7.40 1.54
N VAL A 49 5.03 -8.38 0.91
CA VAL A 49 4.51 -9.74 0.74
C VAL A 49 5.41 -10.69 1.52
N ASP A 50 4.84 -11.33 2.54
CA ASP A 50 5.49 -12.34 3.37
C ASP A 50 4.79 -13.69 3.15
N GLY A 51 5.55 -14.77 2.92
CA GLY A 51 4.99 -16.08 2.52
C GLY A 51 4.66 -16.22 1.02
N PHE A 52 4.38 -17.45 0.58
CA PHE A 52 3.85 -17.85 -0.75
C PHE A 52 3.31 -19.30 -0.62
N GLY A 53 2.13 -19.61 -1.15
CA GLY A 53 1.42 -20.88 -0.92
C GLY A 53 0.32 -20.74 0.15
N ASP A 54 0.09 -21.76 0.97
CA ASP A 54 -1.07 -21.88 1.88
C ASP A 54 -1.26 -20.77 2.95
N ALA A 55 -0.36 -19.79 3.05
CA ALA A 55 -0.47 -18.69 4.02
C ALA A 55 0.29 -17.42 3.58
N ALA A 56 -0.05 -16.86 2.43
CA ALA A 56 0.48 -15.57 2.02
C ALA A 56 -0.08 -14.44 2.90
N SER A 57 0.80 -13.55 3.37
CA SER A 57 0.44 -12.34 4.11
C SER A 57 0.88 -11.12 3.33
N VAL A 58 -0.06 -10.22 3.08
CA VAL A 58 0.18 -8.97 2.34
C VAL A 58 -0.17 -7.79 3.23
N ALA A 59 0.73 -6.82 3.29
CA ALA A 59 0.51 -5.57 3.99
C ALA A 59 0.62 -4.40 3.02
N VAL A 60 -0.41 -3.56 3.03
CA VAL A 60 -0.57 -2.39 2.16
C VAL A 60 -0.83 -1.17 3.03
N SER A 61 -0.18 -0.05 2.74
CA SER A 61 -0.41 1.23 3.42
C SER A 61 -0.71 2.33 2.39
N ILE A 62 -1.92 2.87 2.42
CA ILE A 62 -2.41 3.87 1.45
C ILE A 62 -2.75 5.20 2.12
N GLY A 63 -2.58 6.28 1.37
CA GLY A 63 -3.09 7.61 1.63
C GLY A 63 -4.43 7.84 0.92
N VAL A 64 -5.39 8.46 1.60
CA VAL A 64 -6.65 8.95 1.02
C VAL A 64 -6.84 10.42 1.41
N VAL A 65 -7.34 11.27 0.50
CA VAL A 65 -7.56 12.70 0.77
C VAL A 65 -9.01 12.98 1.16
N GLY A 66 -9.19 13.86 2.15
CA GLY A 66 -10.47 14.49 2.46
C GLY A 66 -11.54 13.51 2.99
N GLU A 67 -12.76 13.64 2.49
CA GLU A 67 -13.92 12.82 2.87
C GLU A 67 -14.03 11.52 2.07
N ALA A 68 -13.02 11.19 1.24
CA ALA A 68 -13.01 9.93 0.49
C ALA A 68 -13.31 8.75 1.45
N PRO A 69 -14.22 7.84 1.08
CA PRO A 69 -14.68 6.78 1.96
C PRO A 69 -13.55 5.77 2.22
N ALA A 70 -12.75 6.04 3.26
CA ALA A 70 -11.54 5.30 3.61
C ALA A 70 -11.76 3.77 3.68
N LEU A 71 -12.91 3.34 4.21
CA LEU A 71 -13.27 1.93 4.28
C LEU A 71 -13.59 1.34 2.91
N GLU A 72 -14.26 2.10 2.04
CA GLU A 72 -14.59 1.66 0.69
C GLU A 72 -13.32 1.56 -0.17
N THR A 73 -12.44 2.55 -0.11
CA THR A 73 -11.13 2.50 -0.77
C THR A 73 -10.30 1.31 -0.27
N ALA A 74 -10.27 1.06 1.05
CA ALA A 74 -9.58 -0.11 1.59
C ALA A 74 -10.16 -1.43 1.07
N ARG A 75 -11.49 -1.54 0.93
CA ARG A 75 -12.14 -2.73 0.36
C ARG A 75 -11.80 -2.91 -1.11
N ARG A 76 -11.84 -1.85 -1.92
CA ARG A 76 -11.45 -1.90 -3.33
C ARG A 76 -10.00 -2.35 -3.48
N VAL A 77 -9.08 -1.74 -2.73
CA VAL A 77 -7.67 -2.17 -2.71
C VAL A 77 -7.54 -3.65 -2.33
N ALA A 78 -8.33 -4.12 -1.36
CA ALA A 78 -8.32 -5.52 -0.98
C ALA A 78 -8.80 -6.47 -2.08
N ASP A 79 -9.83 -6.08 -2.80
CA ASP A 79 -10.38 -6.87 -3.90
C ASP A 79 -9.42 -6.90 -5.10
N GLU A 80 -8.76 -5.78 -5.42
CA GLU A 80 -7.73 -5.71 -6.46
C GLU A 80 -6.51 -6.58 -6.12
N VAL A 81 -6.00 -6.49 -4.89
CA VAL A 81 -4.87 -7.31 -4.43
C VAL A 81 -5.20 -8.81 -4.48
N ARG A 82 -6.41 -9.19 -4.06
CA ARG A 82 -6.85 -10.60 -4.14
C ARG A 82 -6.98 -11.07 -5.59
N ARG A 83 -7.50 -10.22 -6.48
CA ARG A 83 -7.65 -10.55 -7.89
C ARG A 83 -6.30 -10.78 -8.55
N GLU A 84 -5.32 -9.92 -8.27
CA GLU A 84 -3.97 -10.04 -8.83
C GLU A 84 -3.25 -11.28 -8.31
N LEU A 85 -3.47 -11.66 -7.05
CA LEU A 85 -2.84 -12.85 -6.46
C LEU A 85 -3.51 -14.15 -6.90
N GLY A 86 -4.81 -14.15 -7.20
CA GLY A 86 -5.55 -15.34 -7.61
C GLY A 86 -5.69 -16.44 -6.53
N GLU A 87 -5.19 -16.20 -5.31
CA GLU A 87 -5.19 -17.17 -4.21
C GLU A 87 -6.27 -16.83 -3.16
N PRO A 88 -7.05 -17.82 -2.69
CA PRO A 88 -8.15 -17.58 -1.75
C PRO A 88 -7.70 -17.35 -0.29
N ASP A 89 -6.52 -17.86 0.11
CA ASP A 89 -6.04 -17.88 1.51
C ASP A 89 -4.98 -16.81 1.80
N VAL A 90 -5.19 -15.59 1.29
CA VAL A 90 -4.29 -14.45 1.57
C VAL A 90 -4.78 -13.67 2.79
N ARG A 91 -3.94 -13.58 3.82
CA ARG A 91 -4.13 -12.63 4.92
C ARG A 91 -3.71 -11.23 4.46
N LEU A 92 -4.69 -10.36 4.25
CA LEU A 92 -4.45 -8.98 3.83
C LEU A 92 -4.67 -7.99 4.96
N THR A 93 -3.70 -7.10 5.17
CA THR A 93 -3.83 -5.94 6.05
C THR A 93 -3.72 -4.66 5.22
N VAL A 94 -4.78 -3.85 5.22
CA VAL A 94 -4.77 -2.52 4.58
C VAL A 94 -4.81 -1.45 5.65
N ARG A 95 -3.76 -0.65 5.72
CA ARG A 95 -3.69 0.53 6.58
C ARG A 95 -4.03 1.77 5.77
N VAL A 96 -5.01 2.53 6.22
CA VAL A 96 -5.43 3.77 5.58
C VAL A 96 -4.97 4.96 6.42
N SER A 97 -4.27 5.89 5.79
CA SER A 97 -3.86 7.16 6.38
C SER A 97 -4.65 8.27 5.68
N ARG A 98 -5.38 9.08 6.46
CA ARG A 98 -6.09 10.24 5.90
C ARG A 98 -5.14 11.42 5.80
N ILE A 99 -4.97 11.93 4.59
CA ILE A 99 -4.18 13.14 4.33
C ILE A 99 -5.11 14.34 4.43
N VAL A 100 -4.84 15.18 5.43
CA VAL A 100 -5.52 16.47 5.61
C VAL A 100 -4.63 17.53 5.01
N ALA A 101 -4.97 18.01 3.82
CA ALA A 101 -4.34 19.22 3.30
C ALA A 101 -4.97 20.42 4.02
N THR A 102 -4.25 21.03 4.97
CA THR A 102 -4.59 22.37 5.45
C THR A 102 -4.36 23.34 4.30
N ARG A 103 -5.39 24.08 3.89
CA ARG A 103 -5.20 25.20 2.97
C ARG A 103 -4.25 26.21 3.66
N PRO A 104 -3.19 26.69 2.99
CA PRO A 104 -2.27 27.65 3.59
C PRO A 104 -2.91 29.01 3.94
N ASP A 105 -4.14 29.28 3.53
CA ASP A 105 -4.84 30.56 3.77
C ASP A 105 -5.43 30.76 5.18
N GLU A 106 -5.47 29.74 6.05
CA GLU A 106 -6.08 29.89 7.39
C GLU A 106 -5.08 30.20 8.51
N ALA A 107 -3.78 30.26 8.22
CA ALA A 107 -2.74 30.45 9.23
C ALA A 107 -2.35 31.93 9.48
N GLU A 108 -2.86 32.89 8.70
CA GLU A 108 -2.54 34.33 8.86
C GLU A 108 -3.71 35.19 9.43
N GLY A 109 -4.76 34.56 9.97
CA GLY A 109 -5.99 35.25 10.37
C GLY A 109 -6.45 35.11 11.83
N ALA A 110 -5.57 34.78 12.78
CA ALA A 110 -5.93 34.66 14.20
C ALA A 110 -5.05 35.53 15.11
#